data_AF-A0A830E2C0-F1
#
_entry.id   AF-A0A830E2C0-F1
#
_cell.length_a   1.000
_cell.length_b   1.000
_cell.length_c   1.000
_cell.angle_alpha   90.00
_cell.angle_beta   90.00
_cell.angle_gamma   90.00
#
_symmetry.space_group_name_H-M   'P 1'
#
loop_
_entity.id
_entity.type
_entity.pdbx_description
1 polymer ?
#
loop_
_entity_poly.entity_id
_entity_poly.type
_entity_poly.pdbx_seq_one_letter_code
_entity_poly.pdbx_strand_id
1 'polypeptide(L)'
;MVVIELGRRGLTKFPVISLEDLEALFKASSVELGRRFGARRVGDQYLLPIQAVPWFTLIDLGREYPINGLVIKGVVIDGPLNKPWFSVVLGLLAGDYVLGVSVVGRRAMGCRSFPLNPPLDLWDLPRGLAFPRLTAVVNEVNGGSIDVSAPMNCLGALGLNPNQSTRFLLVYTGLVSVGSRIFIDLSNSSLST
;
A
#
# COMPACT_ATOMS: atom_id res chain seq x y z
N MET A 1 21.95 16.64 2.43
CA MET A 1 21.15 15.42 2.16
C MET A 1 21.07 14.64 3.46
N VAL A 2 19.89 14.58 4.08
CA VAL A 2 19.66 13.77 5.28
C VAL A 2 19.16 12.40 4.80
N VAL A 3 19.78 11.34 5.31
CA VAL A 3 19.46 9.94 4.96
C VAL A 3 19.03 9.27 6.26
N ILE A 4 17.75 8.90 6.37
CA ILE A 4 17.21 8.19 7.54
C ILE A 4 17.03 6.73 7.15
N GLU A 5 17.79 5.82 7.76
CA GLU A 5 17.62 4.38 7.52
C GLU A 5 16.25 3.91 8.06
N LEU A 6 15.47 3.23 7.23
CA LEU A 6 14.14 2.74 7.60
C LEU A 6 14.18 1.39 8.34
N GLY A 7 15.38 0.89 8.70
CA GLY A 7 15.53 -0.33 9.50
C GLY A 7 16.93 -0.57 10.05
N ARG A 8 17.06 -0.73 11.37
CA ARG A 8 18.13 -1.53 11.99
C ARG A 8 17.61 -2.41 13.11
N ARG A 9 17.24 -3.65 12.76
CA ARG A 9 17.61 -4.94 13.41
C ARG A 9 16.76 -6.05 12.78
N GLY A 10 17.41 -6.94 12.04
CA GLY A 10 16.87 -8.24 11.60
C GLY A 10 15.90 -8.20 10.43
N LEU A 11 16.42 -8.37 9.21
CA LEU A 11 15.74 -8.84 7.98
C LEU A 11 14.21 -8.74 7.99
N THR A 12 13.66 -7.53 7.96
CA THR A 12 12.21 -7.34 7.84
C THR A 12 11.81 -7.49 6.38
N LYS A 13 11.72 -8.74 5.94
CA LYS A 13 11.05 -9.14 4.71
C LYS A 13 9.58 -9.37 5.04
N PHE A 14 8.70 -8.53 4.52
CA PHE A 14 7.27 -8.68 4.76
C PHE A 14 6.63 -9.51 3.64
N PRO A 15 5.96 -10.63 3.94
CA PRO A 15 4.90 -11.08 3.06
C PRO A 15 3.82 -10.01 3.05
N VAL A 16 3.39 -9.57 1.87
CA VAL A 16 2.48 -8.41 1.75
C VAL A 16 1.07 -8.71 2.33
N ILE A 17 0.75 -9.98 2.68
CA ILE A 17 -0.54 -10.41 3.24
C ILE A 17 -0.38 -11.50 4.29
N SER A 18 -1.15 -11.38 5.38
CA SER A 18 -1.43 -12.43 6.35
C SER A 18 -2.70 -13.18 5.94
N LEU A 19 -2.58 -14.41 5.43
CA LEU A 19 -3.73 -15.27 5.11
C LEU A 19 -4.59 -15.54 6.36
N GLU A 20 -3.96 -15.59 7.53
CA GLU A 20 -4.65 -15.80 8.81
C GLU A 20 -5.58 -14.63 9.16
N ASP A 21 -5.15 -13.39 8.92
CA ASP A 21 -5.99 -12.20 9.19
C ASP A 21 -7.14 -12.08 8.20
N LEU A 22 -6.93 -12.49 6.95
CA LEU A 22 -8.01 -12.59 5.98
C LEU A 22 -9.05 -13.64 6.40
N GLU A 23 -8.62 -14.85 6.76
CA GLU A 23 -9.52 -15.89 7.22
C GLU A 23 -10.33 -15.45 8.44
N ALA A 24 -9.66 -14.79 9.39
CA ALA A 24 -10.32 -14.25 10.56
C ALA A 24 -11.35 -13.17 10.22
N LEU A 25 -11.04 -12.29 9.26
CA LEU A 25 -11.98 -11.25 8.82
C LEU A 25 -13.22 -11.85 8.18
N PHE A 26 -13.07 -12.89 7.35
CA PHE A 26 -14.18 -13.58 6.69
C PHE A 26 -15.08 -14.35 7.66
N LYS A 27 -14.52 -14.84 8.77
CA LYS A 27 -15.24 -15.58 9.81
C LYS A 27 -15.77 -14.67 10.93
N ALA A 28 -15.47 -13.37 10.90
CA ALA A 28 -15.77 -12.46 11.99
C ALA A 28 -17.28 -12.20 12.17
N SER A 29 -17.77 -12.36 13.39
CA SER A 29 -19.07 -11.85 13.81
C SER A 29 -19.09 -10.31 13.86
N SER A 30 -20.28 -9.70 13.92
CA SER A 30 -20.43 -8.24 14.08
C SER A 30 -19.68 -7.68 15.29
N VAL A 31 -19.58 -8.45 16.38
CA VAL A 31 -18.85 -8.06 17.59
C VAL A 31 -17.34 -8.10 17.33
N GLU A 32 -16.85 -9.14 16.64
CA GLU A 32 -15.43 -9.27 16.29
C GLU A 32 -14.98 -8.22 15.27
N LEU A 33 -15.84 -7.85 14.32
CA LEU A 33 -15.58 -6.75 13.40
C LEU A 33 -15.27 -5.45 14.15
N GLY A 34 -16.05 -5.12 15.18
CA GLY A 34 -15.77 -3.96 16.03
C GLY A 34 -14.53 -4.14 16.92
N ARG A 35 -14.42 -5.28 17.61
CA ARG A 35 -13.39 -5.49 18.66
C ARG A 35 -12.00 -5.80 18.10
N ARG A 36 -11.90 -6.67 17.09
CA ARG A 36 -10.63 -7.13 16.52
C ARG A 36 -10.17 -6.22 15.37
N PHE A 37 -11.11 -5.83 14.51
CA PHE A 37 -10.79 -5.11 13.28
C PHE A 37 -11.09 -3.61 13.37
N GLY A 38 -11.60 -3.12 14.50
CA GLY A 38 -11.91 -1.69 14.68
C GLY A 38 -12.96 -1.17 13.71
N ALA A 39 -13.78 -2.05 13.14
CA ALA A 39 -14.76 -1.67 12.13
C ALA A 39 -15.86 -0.78 12.75
N ARG A 40 -16.27 0.24 12.01
CA ARG A 40 -17.35 1.15 12.41
C ARG A 40 -18.60 0.89 11.60
N ARG A 41 -19.75 0.79 12.26
CA ARG A 41 -21.04 0.69 11.57
C ARG A 41 -21.40 2.01 10.88
N VAL A 42 -21.73 1.93 9.59
CA VAL A 42 -22.19 3.03 8.73
C VAL A 42 -23.39 2.53 7.93
N GLY A 43 -24.60 2.93 8.34
CA GLY A 43 -25.84 2.37 7.80
C GLY A 43 -25.92 0.85 8.01
N ASP A 44 -26.06 0.12 6.91
CA ASP A 44 -26.15 -1.34 6.88
C ASP A 44 -24.79 -2.04 6.67
N GLN A 45 -23.69 -1.28 6.68
CA GLN A 45 -22.34 -1.80 6.46
C GLN A 45 -21.41 -1.53 7.64
N TYR A 46 -20.33 -2.28 7.74
CA TYR A 46 -19.20 -2.06 8.62
C TYR A 46 -18.01 -1.60 7.81
N LEU A 47 -17.59 -0.35 8.04
CA LEU A 47 -16.41 0.25 7.42
C LEU A 47 -15.17 -0.18 8.19
N LEU A 48 -14.25 -0.87 7.52
CA LEU A 48 -12.96 -1.24 8.09
C LEU A 48 -11.97 -0.07 8.01
N PRO A 49 -11.23 0.20 9.09
CA PRO A 49 -10.08 1.09 9.01
C PRO A 49 -8.98 0.42 8.19
N ILE A 50 -8.16 1.24 7.54
CA ILE A 50 -7.12 0.78 6.62
C ILE A 50 -6.11 -0.19 7.25
N GLN A 51 -5.80 -0.04 8.53
CA GLN A 51 -4.89 -0.91 9.28
C GLN A 51 -5.43 -2.34 9.44
N ALA A 52 -6.76 -2.51 9.37
CA ALA A 52 -7.41 -3.79 9.55
C ALA A 52 -7.66 -4.52 8.21
N VAL A 53 -7.30 -3.89 7.09
CA VAL A 53 -7.50 -4.47 5.76
C VAL A 53 -6.31 -5.36 5.41
N PRO A 54 -6.52 -6.66 5.16
CA PRO A 54 -5.43 -7.63 5.06
C PRO A 54 -4.55 -7.50 3.80
N TRP A 55 -4.99 -6.72 2.79
CA TRP A 55 -4.23 -6.44 1.56
C TRP A 55 -3.59 -5.05 1.52
N PHE A 56 -3.70 -4.29 2.61
CA PHE A 56 -2.91 -3.08 2.83
C PHE A 56 -1.95 -3.34 3.99
N THR A 57 -0.66 -3.09 3.78
CA THR A 57 0.31 -3.01 4.88
C THR A 57 0.71 -1.56 5.07
N LEU A 58 0.52 -1.03 6.27
CA LEU A 58 0.97 0.30 6.65
C LEU A 58 2.26 0.22 7.44
N ILE A 59 3.24 0.98 6.98
CA ILE A 59 4.56 1.10 7.59
C ILE A 59 4.67 2.52 8.14
N ASP A 60 4.80 2.63 9.45
CA ASP A 60 4.98 3.90 10.16
C ASP A 60 6.44 4.37 9.99
N LEU A 61 6.62 5.56 9.42
CA LEU A 61 7.93 6.21 9.22
C LEU A 61 8.48 6.88 10.49
N GLY A 62 7.76 6.76 11.61
CA GLY A 62 8.12 7.26 12.95
C GLY A 62 7.72 8.71 13.21
N ARG A 63 7.48 9.52 12.17
CA ARG A 63 7.04 10.92 12.25
C ARG A 63 6.38 11.39 10.95
N GLU A 64 5.80 12.58 10.98
CA GLU A 64 5.28 13.26 9.79
C GLU A 64 6.41 13.84 8.92
N TYR A 65 6.25 13.68 7.61
CA TYR A 65 7.14 14.21 6.58
C TYR A 65 6.33 14.94 5.51
N PRO A 66 6.79 16.08 4.97
CA PRO A 66 6.16 16.68 3.80
C PRO A 66 6.30 15.73 2.61
N ILE A 67 5.23 15.53 1.85
CA ILE A 67 5.22 14.61 0.70
C ILE A 67 6.09 15.15 -0.44
N ASN A 68 6.07 16.47 -0.66
CA ASN A 68 6.90 17.09 -1.68
C ASN A 68 8.39 16.92 -1.36
N GLY A 69 9.12 16.27 -2.26
CA GLY A 69 10.54 15.97 -2.10
C GLY A 69 10.84 14.71 -1.29
N LEU A 70 9.84 14.06 -0.68
CA LEU A 70 10.03 12.81 0.05
C LEU A 70 10.33 11.66 -0.91
N VAL A 71 11.48 11.03 -0.70
CA VAL A 71 11.92 9.87 -1.46
C VAL A 71 12.38 8.78 -0.51
N ILE A 72 11.82 7.59 -0.68
CA ILE A 72 12.32 6.35 -0.09
C ILE A 72 13.19 5.66 -1.13
N LYS A 73 14.49 5.61 -0.88
CA LYS A 73 15.48 5.10 -1.82
C LYS A 73 15.77 3.63 -1.60
N GLY A 74 16.01 2.91 -2.69
CA GLY A 74 16.53 1.55 -2.67
C GLY A 74 15.58 0.55 -2.01
N VAL A 75 14.28 0.64 -2.31
CA VAL A 75 13.32 -0.37 -1.88
C VAL A 75 13.44 -1.59 -2.78
N VAL A 76 13.67 -2.76 -2.18
CA VAL A 76 13.74 -4.01 -2.93
C VAL A 76 12.39 -4.73 -2.86
N ILE A 77 11.86 -5.10 -4.03
CA ILE A 77 10.67 -5.92 -4.19
C ILE A 77 11.08 -7.19 -4.93
N ASP A 78 10.93 -8.33 -4.27
CA ASP A 78 11.07 -9.66 -4.86
C ASP A 78 9.69 -10.27 -5.08
N GLY A 79 9.50 -10.98 -6.18
CA GLY A 79 8.23 -11.59 -6.56
C GLY A 79 8.02 -11.77 -8.06
N PRO A 80 6.86 -12.28 -8.49
CA PRO A 80 6.52 -12.51 -9.90
C PRO A 80 6.19 -11.19 -10.65
N LEU A 81 7.03 -10.17 -10.51
CA LEU A 81 6.84 -8.80 -11.00
C LEU A 81 6.71 -8.69 -12.52
N ASN A 82 6.99 -9.77 -13.27
CA ASN A 82 6.86 -9.84 -14.72
C ASN A 82 5.47 -10.34 -15.19
N LYS A 83 4.56 -10.67 -14.27
CA LYS A 83 3.21 -11.16 -14.60
C LYS A 83 2.24 -9.98 -14.77
N PRO A 84 1.46 -9.91 -15.87
CA PRO A 84 0.58 -8.77 -16.15
C PRO A 84 -0.64 -8.69 -15.23
N TRP A 85 -1.03 -9.82 -14.63
CA TRP A 85 -2.12 -9.93 -13.65
C TRP A 85 -1.68 -9.60 -12.22
N PHE A 86 -0.38 -9.32 -12.02
CA PHE A 86 0.17 -9.03 -10.71
C PHE A 86 0.54 -7.55 -10.62
N SER A 87 -0.01 -6.85 -9.63
CA SER A 87 0.34 -5.46 -9.34
C SER A 87 0.72 -5.27 -7.89
N VAL A 88 1.84 -4.60 -7.65
CA VAL A 88 2.17 -4.01 -6.35
C VAL A 88 2.07 -2.51 -6.48
N VAL A 89 1.41 -1.86 -5.53
CA VAL A 89 1.44 -0.41 -5.36
C VAL A 89 2.17 -0.11 -4.06
N LEU A 90 3.17 0.75 -4.15
CA LEU A 90 3.96 1.19 -3.01
C LEU A 90 3.99 2.72 -3.02
N GLY A 91 3.49 3.35 -1.98
CA GLY A 91 3.38 4.81 -1.98
C GLY A 91 3.05 5.42 -0.64
N LEU A 92 3.26 6.72 -0.58
CA LEU A 92 3.00 7.57 0.56
C LEU A 92 1.49 7.77 0.72
N LEU A 93 0.96 7.48 1.91
CA LEU A 93 -0.46 7.66 2.18
C LEU A 93 -0.77 9.14 2.50
N ALA A 94 -1.73 9.72 1.79
CA ALA A 94 -2.08 11.13 1.89
C ALA A 94 -3.60 11.31 1.78
N GLY A 95 -4.29 11.31 2.93
CA GLY A 95 -5.77 11.25 2.95
C GLY A 95 -6.26 9.97 2.27
N ASP A 96 -7.10 10.11 1.25
CA ASP A 96 -7.65 8.99 0.47
C ASP A 96 -6.77 8.59 -0.73
N TYR A 97 -5.53 9.08 -0.80
CA TYR A 97 -4.63 8.85 -1.92
C TYR A 97 -3.37 8.10 -1.50
N VAL A 98 -2.85 7.29 -2.42
CA VAL A 98 -1.55 6.62 -2.30
C VAL A 98 -0.66 7.12 -3.42
N LEU A 99 0.42 7.81 -3.05
CA LEU A 99 1.28 8.54 -3.98
C LEU A 99 2.62 7.85 -4.10
N GLY A 100 2.94 7.30 -5.28
CA GLY A 100 4.18 6.53 -5.39
C GLY A 100 4.38 5.83 -6.70
N VAL A 101 4.63 4.53 -6.61
CA VAL A 101 4.99 3.68 -7.73
C VAL A 101 4.08 2.46 -7.81
N SER A 102 3.86 2.02 -9.04
CA SER A 102 3.24 0.73 -9.31
C SER A 102 4.19 -0.15 -10.10
N VAL A 103 4.24 -1.42 -9.74
CA VAL A 103 5.03 -2.44 -10.43
C VAL A 103 4.09 -3.45 -11.05
N VAL A 104 4.10 -3.55 -12.39
CA VAL A 104 3.22 -4.42 -13.20
C VAL A 104 3.99 -5.03 -14.37
N GLY A 105 3.66 -6.28 -14.72
CA GLY A 105 4.44 -7.16 -15.59
C GLY A 105 4.89 -6.67 -16.96
N ARG A 106 4.20 -5.73 -17.63
CA ARG A 106 4.65 -5.16 -18.92
C ARG A 106 4.16 -3.72 -19.14
N ARG A 107 5.12 -2.80 -19.11
CA ARG A 107 5.17 -1.39 -19.60
C ARG A 107 3.84 -0.69 -19.94
N ALA A 108 3.58 0.37 -19.18
CA ALA A 108 3.19 1.68 -19.67
C ALA A 108 3.79 2.78 -18.79
N MET A 109 4.41 3.80 -19.39
CA MET A 109 4.96 4.93 -18.63
C MET A 109 3.87 5.98 -18.37
N GLY A 110 3.84 6.55 -17.15
CA GLY A 110 3.07 7.76 -16.85
C GLY A 110 2.33 7.74 -15.53
N CYS A 111 1.74 8.90 -15.22
CA CYS A 111 0.83 9.14 -14.11
C CYS A 111 -0.44 8.31 -14.24
N ARG A 112 -0.55 7.22 -13.49
CA ARG A 112 -1.77 6.40 -13.43
C ARG A 112 -2.55 6.75 -12.17
N SER A 113 -3.82 7.09 -12.35
CA SER A 113 -4.78 7.26 -11.26
C SER A 113 -5.82 6.15 -11.36
N PHE A 114 -5.94 5.31 -10.34
CA PHE A 114 -6.94 4.25 -10.29
C PHE A 114 -7.33 3.89 -8.85
N PRO A 115 -8.58 3.45 -8.62
CA PRO A 115 -9.00 2.99 -7.30
C PRO A 115 -8.28 1.69 -6.93
N LEU A 116 -7.84 1.59 -5.67
CA LEU A 116 -7.31 0.38 -5.08
C LEU A 116 -8.46 -0.50 -4.61
N ASN A 117 -8.91 -1.35 -5.52
CA ASN A 117 -9.96 -2.32 -5.23
C ASN A 117 -9.44 -3.50 -4.41
N PRO A 118 -10.31 -4.29 -3.79
CA PRO A 118 -9.92 -5.56 -3.20
C PRO A 118 -9.23 -6.46 -4.24
N PRO A 119 -8.24 -7.27 -3.83
CA PRO A 119 -7.53 -8.17 -4.72
C PRO A 119 -8.44 -9.08 -5.57
N LEU A 120 -7.97 -9.43 -6.77
CA LEU A 120 -8.75 -10.18 -7.76
C LEU A 120 -9.19 -11.58 -7.29
N ASP A 121 -8.43 -12.21 -6.39
CA ASP A 121 -8.75 -13.53 -5.85
C ASP A 121 -9.93 -13.52 -4.84
N LEU A 122 -10.42 -12.33 -4.47
CA LEU A 122 -11.61 -12.17 -3.63
C LEU A 122 -12.84 -12.05 -4.51
N TRP A 123 -13.29 -13.18 -5.04
CA TRP A 123 -14.48 -13.24 -5.91
C TRP A 123 -15.76 -12.74 -5.23
N ASP A 124 -15.91 -13.00 -3.92
CA ASP A 124 -17.02 -12.52 -3.12
C ASP A 124 -16.53 -11.96 -1.79
N LEU A 125 -16.63 -10.65 -1.62
CA LEU A 125 -16.34 -10.00 -0.35
C LEU A 125 -17.42 -10.35 0.68
N PRO A 126 -17.10 -10.40 1.98
CA PRO A 126 -18.11 -10.65 3.01
C PRO A 126 -19.19 -9.59 2.94
N ARG A 127 -20.47 -10.02 2.87
CA ARG A 127 -21.60 -9.10 2.80
C ARG A 127 -21.59 -8.17 4.01
N GLY A 128 -21.92 -6.90 3.78
CA GLY A 128 -21.99 -5.90 4.85
C GLY A 128 -20.63 -5.34 5.28
N LEU A 129 -19.52 -5.66 4.61
CA LEU A 129 -18.24 -4.98 4.80
C LEU A 129 -18.01 -3.91 3.73
N ALA A 130 -17.51 -2.75 4.17
CA ALA A 130 -16.99 -1.70 3.32
C ALA A 130 -15.50 -1.48 3.62
N PHE A 131 -14.72 -1.27 2.58
CA PHE A 131 -13.27 -1.07 2.67
C PHE A 131 -12.92 0.38 2.35
N PRO A 132 -11.74 0.87 2.80
CA PRO A 132 -11.21 2.15 2.37
C PRO A 132 -11.13 2.22 0.85
N ARG A 133 -11.61 3.33 0.27
CA ARG A 133 -11.62 3.56 -1.18
C ARG A 133 -10.45 4.44 -1.58
N LEU A 134 -9.25 3.90 -1.41
CA LEU A 134 -8.04 4.63 -1.76
C LEU A 134 -7.88 4.76 -3.27
N THR A 135 -7.35 5.88 -3.72
CA THR A 135 -6.95 6.09 -5.13
C THR A 135 -5.43 6.14 -5.21
N ALA A 136 -4.84 5.24 -5.99
CA ALA A 136 -3.42 5.26 -6.25
C ALA A 136 -3.11 6.27 -7.37
N VAL A 137 -2.15 7.17 -7.12
CA VAL A 137 -1.56 8.06 -8.12
C VAL A 137 -0.08 7.71 -8.21
N VAL A 138 0.27 7.01 -9.27
CA VAL A 138 1.54 6.29 -9.33
C VAL A 138 2.22 6.40 -10.67
N ASN A 139 3.54 6.39 -10.64
CA ASN A 139 4.35 6.12 -11.82
C ASN A 139 4.59 4.61 -11.94
N GLU A 140 4.50 4.06 -13.14
CA GLU A 140 4.93 2.69 -13.37
C GLU A 140 6.45 2.59 -13.42
N VAL A 141 7.00 1.61 -12.71
CA VAL A 141 8.44 1.32 -12.70
C VAL A 141 8.69 -0.16 -12.98
N ASN A 142 9.86 -0.45 -13.57
CA ASN A 142 10.33 -1.80 -13.80
C ASN A 142 11.59 -2.05 -12.98
N GLY A 143 11.70 -3.23 -12.38
CA GLY A 143 12.88 -3.65 -11.64
C GLY A 143 12.56 -4.15 -10.24
N GLY A 144 13.53 -4.84 -9.65
CA GLY A 144 13.43 -5.32 -8.27
C GLY A 144 13.88 -4.29 -7.24
N SER A 145 14.63 -3.23 -7.62
CA SER A 145 15.01 -2.14 -6.71
C SER A 145 14.50 -0.82 -7.28
N ILE A 146 13.76 -0.06 -6.47
CA ILE A 146 13.06 1.15 -6.89
C ILE A 146 13.13 2.25 -5.83
N ASP A 147 13.11 3.49 -6.29
CA ASP A 147 12.89 4.65 -5.42
C ASP A 147 11.41 5.00 -5.42
N VAL A 148 10.82 5.16 -4.24
CA VAL A 148 9.42 5.53 -4.06
C VAL A 148 9.35 7.01 -3.74
N SER A 149 8.69 7.78 -4.58
CA SER A 149 8.46 9.19 -4.37
C SER A 149 7.08 9.59 -4.89
N ALA A 150 6.53 10.68 -4.36
CA ALA A 150 5.29 11.21 -4.88
C ALA A 150 5.50 11.73 -6.31
N PRO A 151 4.67 11.33 -7.28
CA PRO A 151 4.84 11.78 -8.65
C PRO A 151 4.22 13.18 -8.79
N MET A 152 4.97 14.21 -8.38
CA MET A 152 4.49 15.60 -8.23
C MET A 152 3.87 16.19 -9.50
N ASN A 153 4.40 15.81 -10.67
CA ASN A 153 3.88 16.18 -11.98
C ASN A 153 2.44 15.66 -12.23
N CYS A 154 2.02 14.62 -11.50
CA CYS A 154 0.68 14.02 -11.58
C CYS A 154 -0.29 14.65 -10.57
N LEU A 155 0.21 15.18 -9.45
CA LEU A 155 -0.63 15.69 -8.35
C LEU A 155 -1.40 16.96 -8.73
N GLY A 156 -0.75 17.86 -9.47
CA GLY A 156 -1.35 19.13 -9.88
C GLY A 156 -2.59 18.98 -10.77
N ALA A 157 -2.61 17.95 -11.61
CA ALA A 157 -3.76 17.65 -12.49
C ALA A 157 -4.98 17.08 -11.74
N LEU A 158 -4.78 16.58 -10.52
CA LEU A 158 -5.81 15.95 -9.68
C LEU A 158 -6.29 16.86 -8.54
N GLY A 159 -5.79 18.10 -8.47
CA GLY A 159 -6.15 19.05 -7.40
C GLY A 159 -5.62 18.65 -6.02
N LEU A 160 -4.62 17.76 -5.95
CA LEU A 160 -4.02 17.33 -4.69
C LEU A 160 -3.05 18.39 -4.17
N ASN A 161 -3.15 18.69 -2.88
CA ASN A 161 -2.30 19.70 -2.24
C ASN A 161 -0.87 19.15 -2.08
N PRO A 162 0.14 19.75 -2.74
CA PRO A 162 1.53 19.31 -2.65
C PRO A 162 2.15 19.48 -1.25
N ASN A 163 1.52 20.28 -0.38
CA ASN A 163 1.98 20.51 1.00
C ASN A 163 1.40 19.52 2.01
N GLN A 164 0.72 18.46 1.56
CA GLN A 164 0.29 17.40 2.46
C GLN A 164 1.51 16.71 3.09
N SER A 165 1.35 16.32 4.36
CA SER A 165 2.31 15.48 5.05
C SER A 165 1.84 14.03 5.09
N THR A 166 2.79 13.14 5.33
CA THR A 166 2.54 11.73 5.55
C THR A 166 3.47 11.21 6.64
N ARG A 167 2.96 10.25 7.41
CA ARG A 167 3.73 9.42 8.31
C ARG A 167 3.79 7.97 7.84
N PHE A 168 3.04 7.62 6.79
CA PHE A 168 2.82 6.21 6.43
C PHE A 168 3.25 5.93 5.00
N LEU A 169 4.05 4.89 4.86
CA LEU A 169 4.21 4.17 3.61
C LEU A 169 3.15 3.08 3.56
N LEU A 170 2.39 3.04 2.47
CA LEU A 170 1.42 2.00 2.19
C LEU A 170 1.95 1.05 1.14
N VAL A 171 1.85 -0.24 1.44
CA VAL A 171 2.00 -1.33 0.49
C VAL A 171 0.61 -1.89 0.17
N TYR A 172 0.31 -2.03 -1.11
CA TYR A 172 -0.85 -2.73 -1.62
C TYR A 172 -0.44 -3.80 -2.63
N THR A 173 -1.14 -4.93 -2.61
CA THR A 173 -1.02 -5.99 -3.62
C THR A 173 -2.37 -6.26 -4.25
N GLY A 174 -2.38 -6.44 -5.57
CA GLY A 174 -3.58 -6.79 -6.34
C GLY A 174 -4.03 -8.25 -6.17
N LEU A 175 -3.28 -9.07 -5.42
CA LEU A 175 -3.57 -10.48 -5.16
C LEU A 175 -3.49 -10.81 -3.68
N VAL A 176 -4.35 -11.74 -3.26
CA VAL A 176 -4.38 -12.25 -1.87
C VAL A 176 -3.35 -13.34 -1.66
N SER A 177 -3.34 -14.32 -2.55
CA SER A 177 -2.51 -15.51 -2.42
C SER A 177 -1.42 -15.45 -3.46
N VAL A 178 -0.22 -15.06 -3.04
CA VAL A 178 0.94 -15.01 -3.93
C VAL A 178 1.97 -16.07 -3.58
N GLY A 179 1.56 -17.01 -2.72
CA GLY A 179 2.46 -17.91 -2.01
C GLY A 179 3.47 -17.15 -1.14
N SER A 180 4.50 -17.83 -0.69
CA SER A 180 5.64 -17.29 0.07
C SER A 180 6.64 -16.50 -0.80
N ARG A 181 6.18 -15.78 -1.83
CA ARG A 181 7.07 -15.29 -2.92
C ARG A 181 7.19 -13.79 -3.07
N ILE A 182 6.30 -12.99 -2.48
CA ILE A 182 6.51 -11.54 -2.50
C ILE A 182 7.15 -11.10 -1.21
N PHE A 183 8.27 -10.41 -1.34
CA PHE A 183 8.93 -9.76 -0.23
C PHE A 183 9.21 -8.32 -0.59
N ILE A 184 8.87 -7.42 0.33
CA ILE A 184 9.37 -6.06 0.31
C ILE A 184 10.43 -5.96 1.38
N ASP A 185 11.63 -5.59 0.96
CA ASP A 185 12.80 -5.44 1.80
C ASP A 185 13.19 -3.96 1.87
N LEU A 186 13.08 -3.41 3.08
CA LEU A 186 13.43 -2.04 3.43
C LEU A 186 14.73 -1.96 4.24
N SER A 187 15.42 -3.08 4.47
CA SER A 187 16.58 -3.15 5.37
C SER A 187 17.77 -2.29 4.91
N ASN A 188 17.89 -2.07 3.61
CA ASN A 188 18.91 -1.19 3.01
C ASN A 188 18.30 0.10 2.45
N SER A 189 17.02 0.36 2.71
CA SER A 189 16.34 1.55 2.22
C SER A 189 16.62 2.75 3.11
N SER A 190 16.57 3.93 2.49
CA SER A 190 16.76 5.18 3.20
C SER A 190 15.74 6.22 2.79
N LEU A 191 15.38 7.08 3.73
CA LEU A 191 14.48 8.21 3.52
C LEU A 191 15.31 9.47 3.31
N SER A 192 14.96 10.23 2.28
CA SER A 192 15.49 11.58 2.04
C SER A 192 14.37 12.55 1.70
N THR A 193 14.55 13.80 2.12
CA THR A 193 13.67 14.95 1.85
C THR A 193 14.50 16.08 1.26
#